data_AF-A0A7C6HTZ7-F1
#
_entry.id   AF-A0A7C6HTZ7-F1
#
_cell.length_a   1.000
_cell.length_b   1.000
_cell.length_c   1.000
_cell.angle_alpha   90.00
_cell.angle_beta   90.00
_cell.angle_gamma   90.00
#
_symmetry.space_group_name_H-M   'P 1'
#
loop_
_entity.id
_entity.type
_entity.pdbx_description
1 polymer ?
#
loop_
_entity_poly.entity_id
_entity_poly.type
_entity_poly.pdbx_seq_one_letter_code
_entity_poly.pdbx_strand_id
1 'polypeptide(L)'
;MLWNGKRLFVCATDDNHNRFPEGHPHCDSFGGFTFIKAKELKYEAVIKALEKGDFYASMGPEIYELYVEDGKVHLTCSPAQRIIMPPKGRNFSCVSAYEGESVTEAVFELGDLNYEEYFRFEVLDSRGRRAATRAILLRRNGLILYL
;
A
#
# COMPACT_ATOMS: atom_id res chain seq x y z
N MET A 1 -6.89 -4.39 17.42
CA MET A 1 -5.55 -4.61 16.82
C MET A 1 -4.84 -3.28 16.63
N LEU A 2 -5.15 -2.46 15.62
CA LEU A 2 -4.57 -1.10 15.48
C LEU A 2 -5.02 -0.12 16.59
N TRP A 3 -6.28 -0.23 17.03
CA TRP A 3 -6.86 0.59 18.11
C TRP A 3 -6.23 0.39 19.50
N ASN A 4 -5.45 -0.68 19.71
CA ASN A 4 -4.78 -0.95 20.99
C ASN A 4 -3.29 -0.55 20.93
N GLY A 5 -2.91 0.36 20.01
CA GLY A 5 -1.53 0.81 19.83
C GLY A 5 -0.59 -0.23 19.19
N LYS A 6 -1.10 -1.41 18.79
CA LYS A 6 -0.27 -2.41 18.11
C LYS A 6 -0.01 -2.00 16.67
N ARG A 7 1.26 -2.10 16.27
CA ARG A 7 1.71 -1.84 14.90
C ARG A 7 1.73 -3.15 14.14
N LEU A 8 0.91 -3.22 13.09
CA LEU A 8 0.85 -4.39 12.23
C LEU A 8 1.43 -4.04 10.88
N PHE A 9 2.30 -4.90 10.39
CA PHE A 9 2.70 -4.90 9.00
C PHE A 9 1.73 -5.74 8.17
N VAL A 10 1.71 -5.49 6.88
CA VAL A 10 0.89 -6.21 5.91
C VAL A 10 1.79 -6.75 4.82
N CYS A 11 1.75 -8.07 4.63
CA CYS A 11 2.42 -8.78 3.57
C CYS A 11 1.38 -9.54 2.74
N ALA A 12 1.70 -9.75 1.46
CA ALA A 12 1.03 -10.73 0.62
C ALA A 12 2.06 -11.74 0.12
N THR A 13 1.62 -12.98 0.01
CA THR A 13 2.34 -14.12 -0.55
C THR A 13 1.37 -14.90 -1.42
N ASP A 14 1.86 -15.61 -2.41
CA ASP A 14 1.03 -16.47 -3.26
C ASP A 14 0.81 -17.86 -2.68
N ASP A 15 1.63 -18.28 -1.71
CA ASP A 15 1.60 -19.63 -1.10
C ASP A 15 1.54 -20.73 -2.19
N ASN A 16 2.29 -20.51 -3.26
CA ASN A 16 2.21 -21.35 -4.44
C ASN A 16 2.73 -22.75 -4.16
N HIS A 17 2.11 -23.74 -4.80
CA HIS A 17 2.53 -25.13 -4.77
C HIS A 17 3.10 -25.57 -6.11
N ASN A 18 3.07 -24.70 -7.14
CA ASN A 18 3.63 -24.90 -8.48
C ASN A 18 3.25 -26.24 -9.11
N ARG A 19 2.00 -26.70 -8.88
CA ARG A 19 1.50 -27.97 -9.44
C ARG A 19 1.20 -27.88 -10.93
N PHE A 20 0.97 -26.67 -11.44
CA PHE A 20 0.62 -26.40 -12.82
C PHE A 20 1.47 -25.23 -13.36
N PRO A 21 1.83 -25.24 -14.65
CA PRO A 21 2.62 -24.15 -15.23
C PRO A 21 1.81 -22.87 -15.38
N GLU A 22 2.50 -21.74 -15.55
CA GLU A 22 1.90 -20.45 -15.92
C GLU A 22 0.95 -20.58 -17.13
N GLY A 23 -0.18 -19.90 -17.07
CA GLY A 23 -1.23 -19.96 -18.11
C GLY A 23 -2.20 -21.12 -17.99
N HIS A 24 -1.92 -22.13 -17.16
CA HIS A 24 -2.89 -23.18 -16.85
C HIS A 24 -4.02 -22.61 -15.95
N PRO A 25 -5.31 -23.00 -16.12
CA PRO A 25 -6.42 -22.52 -15.29
C PRO A 25 -6.33 -22.92 -13.79
N HIS A 26 -5.35 -23.74 -13.43
CA HIS A 26 -5.06 -24.17 -12.06
C HIS A 26 -3.68 -23.71 -11.56
N CYS A 27 -3.01 -22.80 -12.29
CA CYS A 27 -1.79 -22.17 -11.80
C CYS A 27 -2.11 -21.32 -10.55
N ASP A 28 -1.35 -21.53 -9.48
CA ASP A 28 -1.48 -20.84 -8.19
C ASP A 28 -0.33 -19.87 -7.90
N SER A 29 0.61 -19.72 -8.84
CA SER A 29 1.74 -18.80 -8.73
C SER A 29 1.34 -17.33 -8.94
N PHE A 30 2.05 -16.40 -8.30
CA PHE A 30 1.95 -14.95 -8.52
C PHE A 30 0.61 -14.30 -8.13
N GLY A 31 -0.15 -14.93 -7.24
CA GLY A 31 -1.39 -14.36 -6.69
C GLY A 31 -1.17 -13.17 -5.75
N GLY A 32 0.00 -13.08 -5.10
CA GLY A 32 0.36 -12.01 -4.19
C GLY A 32 1.85 -11.94 -3.92
N PHE A 33 2.35 -10.74 -3.63
CA PHE A 33 3.75 -10.47 -3.32
C PHE A 33 3.89 -9.29 -2.36
N THR A 34 5.04 -9.21 -1.72
CA THR A 34 5.39 -8.09 -0.83
C THR A 34 6.43 -7.24 -1.53
N PHE A 35 6.11 -5.97 -1.76
CA PHE A 35 7.03 -5.03 -2.38
C PHE A 35 7.92 -4.42 -1.30
N ILE A 36 9.22 -4.67 -1.35
CA ILE A 36 10.17 -4.30 -0.28
C ILE A 36 11.06 -3.16 -0.76
N LYS A 37 11.05 -2.06 -0.04
CA LYS A 37 11.93 -0.91 -0.30
C LYS A 37 13.29 -1.13 0.35
N ALA A 38 14.14 -1.90 -0.31
CA ALA A 38 15.53 -2.08 0.09
C ALA A 38 16.48 -1.26 -0.81
N LYS A 39 17.60 -0.78 -0.25
CA LYS A 39 18.63 -0.07 -1.03
C LYS A 39 19.30 -0.95 -2.08
N GLU A 40 19.35 -2.25 -1.82
CA GLU A 40 19.98 -3.26 -2.67
C GLU A 40 19.38 -4.64 -2.35
N LEU A 41 19.47 -5.57 -3.30
CA LEU A 41 19.06 -6.96 -3.11
C LEU A 41 20.11 -7.76 -2.35
N LYS A 42 20.34 -7.38 -1.08
CA LYS A 42 21.19 -8.12 -0.13
C LYS A 42 20.40 -8.43 1.14
N TYR A 43 20.72 -9.56 1.77
CA TYR A 43 20.04 -10.05 2.97
C TYR A 43 19.87 -8.96 4.03
N GLU A 44 20.96 -8.29 4.43
CA GLU A 44 20.89 -7.25 5.45
C GLU A 44 19.98 -6.07 5.06
N ALA A 45 20.02 -5.65 3.80
CA ALA A 45 19.23 -4.51 3.33
C ALA A 45 17.73 -4.86 3.30
N VAL A 46 17.39 -6.07 2.86
CA VAL A 46 16.01 -6.59 2.84
C VAL A 46 15.46 -6.75 4.25
N ILE A 47 16.21 -7.39 5.16
CA ILE A 47 15.78 -7.58 6.55
C ILE A 47 15.58 -6.24 7.25
N LYS A 48 16.52 -5.28 7.08
CA LYS A 48 16.37 -3.93 7.67
C LYS A 48 15.11 -3.22 7.16
N ALA A 49 14.75 -3.38 5.89
CA ALA A 49 13.52 -2.81 5.34
C ALA A 49 12.28 -3.47 5.96
N LEU A 50 12.27 -4.80 6.07
CA LEU A 50 11.18 -5.55 6.71
C LEU A 50 11.01 -5.20 8.19
N GLU A 51 12.08 -5.08 8.96
CA GLU A 51 12.00 -4.69 10.38
C GLU A 51 11.45 -3.27 10.58
N LYS A 52 11.77 -2.35 9.67
CA LYS A 52 11.26 -0.98 9.67
C LYS A 52 9.82 -0.87 9.17
N GLY A 53 9.35 -1.89 8.45
CA GLY A 53 8.06 -1.88 7.77
C GLY A 53 8.08 -1.18 6.41
N ASP A 54 9.26 -0.96 5.80
CA ASP A 54 9.43 -0.27 4.52
C ASP A 54 9.02 -1.18 3.34
N PHE A 55 7.75 -1.57 3.34
CA PHE A 55 7.13 -2.44 2.35
C PHE A 55 5.61 -2.29 2.33
N TYR A 56 4.98 -2.85 1.31
CA TYR A 56 3.54 -2.99 1.21
C TYR A 56 3.15 -4.33 0.56
N ALA A 57 1.91 -4.76 0.78
CA ALA A 57 1.35 -5.98 0.18
C ALA A 57 0.73 -5.66 -1.18
N SER A 58 0.90 -6.52 -2.19
CA SER A 58 0.25 -6.36 -3.48
C SER A 58 -0.17 -7.68 -4.10
N MET A 59 -1.21 -7.63 -4.92
CA MET A 59 -1.64 -8.70 -5.83
C MET A 59 -1.48 -8.29 -7.30
N GLY A 60 -0.84 -7.16 -7.58
CA GLY A 60 -0.73 -6.60 -8.93
C GLY A 60 -0.42 -5.11 -8.94
N PRO A 61 -1.24 -4.24 -8.31
CA PRO A 61 -1.00 -2.80 -8.34
C PRO A 61 0.33 -2.41 -7.70
N GLU A 62 1.00 -1.41 -8.28
CA GLU A 62 2.25 -0.86 -7.78
C GLU A 62 2.04 0.54 -7.21
N ILE A 63 2.69 0.86 -6.09
CA ILE A 63 2.70 2.19 -5.49
C ILE A 63 4.09 2.76 -5.73
N TYR A 64 4.19 3.85 -6.48
CA TYR A 64 5.45 4.45 -6.87
C TYR A 64 5.92 5.49 -5.86
N GLU A 65 5.02 6.35 -5.39
CA GLU A 65 5.31 7.36 -4.40
C GLU A 65 4.19 7.44 -3.36
N LEU A 66 4.56 7.71 -2.10
CA LEU A 66 3.63 7.94 -1.01
C LEU A 66 4.24 8.85 0.04
N TYR A 67 4.00 10.16 -0.04
CA TYR A 67 4.65 11.15 0.81
C TYR A 67 3.65 12.17 1.39
N VAL A 68 4.09 12.92 2.41
CA VAL A 68 3.31 13.98 3.04
C VAL A 68 3.97 15.32 2.80
N GLU A 69 3.21 16.28 2.27
CA GLU A 69 3.64 17.66 2.00
C GLU A 69 2.46 18.61 2.25
N ASP A 70 2.70 19.76 2.88
CA ASP A 70 1.70 20.81 3.12
C ASP A 70 0.35 20.33 3.72
N GLY A 71 0.40 19.35 4.62
CA GLY A 71 -0.81 18.80 5.26
C GLY A 71 -1.61 17.85 4.36
N LYS A 72 -1.05 17.41 3.24
CA LYS A 72 -1.65 16.49 2.28
C LYS A 72 -0.81 15.24 2.12
N VAL A 73 -1.46 14.12 1.86
CA VAL A 73 -0.80 12.88 1.44
C VAL A 73 -0.93 12.74 -0.07
N HIS A 74 0.20 12.58 -0.73
CA HIS A 74 0.31 12.35 -2.16
C HIS A 74 0.62 10.88 -2.40
N LEU A 75 -0.10 10.25 -3.32
CA LEU A 75 0.12 8.88 -3.74
C LEU A 75 0.13 8.81 -5.27
N THR A 76 1.15 8.16 -5.83
CA THR A 76 1.19 7.78 -7.25
C THR A 76 1.28 6.25 -7.38
N CYS A 77 0.63 5.69 -8.39
CA CYS A 77 0.53 4.25 -8.56
C CYS A 77 0.37 3.83 -10.03
N SER A 78 0.49 2.52 -10.27
CA SER A 78 0.04 1.90 -11.52
C SER A 78 -1.44 2.19 -11.78
N PRO A 79 -1.94 2.11 -13.04
CA PRO A 79 -3.34 2.34 -13.37
C PRO A 79 -4.32 1.63 -12.44
N ALA A 80 -5.12 2.41 -11.72
CA ALA A 80 -6.06 1.94 -10.72
C ALA A 80 -7.48 2.38 -11.05
N GLN A 81 -8.45 1.58 -10.62
CA GLN A 81 -9.86 1.99 -10.61
C GLN A 81 -10.16 2.85 -9.38
N ARG A 82 -9.52 2.56 -8.25
CA ARG A 82 -9.73 3.31 -7.00
C ARG A 82 -8.45 3.38 -6.18
N ILE A 83 -8.20 4.55 -5.62
CA ILE A 83 -7.23 4.79 -4.56
C ILE A 83 -8.04 5.18 -3.32
N ILE A 84 -7.92 4.40 -2.25
CA ILE A 84 -8.74 4.52 -1.05
C ILE A 84 -7.83 4.79 0.14
N MET A 85 -8.17 5.81 0.93
CA MET A 85 -7.63 6.01 2.27
C MET A 85 -8.67 5.47 3.28
N PRO A 86 -8.50 4.23 3.81
CA PRO A 86 -9.47 3.66 4.72
C PRO A 86 -9.62 4.49 6.01
N PRO A 87 -10.81 4.54 6.60
CA PRO A 87 -11.06 5.32 7.81
C PRO A 87 -10.20 4.89 8.99
N LYS A 88 -9.90 5.84 9.89
CA LYS A 88 -9.75 5.54 11.33
C LYS A 88 -11.12 5.41 12.04
N GLY A 89 -12.22 5.87 11.40
CA GLY A 89 -13.59 5.90 11.95
C GLY A 89 -14.69 5.54 10.93
N ARG A 90 -15.74 6.35 10.80
CA ARG A 90 -16.86 6.10 9.85
C ARG A 90 -16.66 6.72 8.45
N ASN A 91 -15.71 7.61 8.28
CA ASN A 91 -15.49 8.34 7.03
C ASN A 91 -14.25 7.80 6.31
N PHE A 92 -14.40 7.41 5.04
CA PHE A 92 -13.30 7.09 4.15
C PHE A 92 -13.18 8.17 3.08
N SER A 93 -11.97 8.34 2.55
CA SER A 93 -11.73 9.17 1.37
C SER A 93 -11.30 8.27 0.22
N CYS A 94 -11.79 8.53 -0.99
CA CYS A 94 -11.33 7.81 -2.18
C CYS A 94 -11.28 8.71 -3.41
N VAL A 95 -10.37 8.38 -4.31
CA VAL A 95 -10.34 8.85 -5.69
C VAL A 95 -10.67 7.64 -6.56
N SER A 96 -11.65 7.78 -7.46
CA SER A 96 -12.11 6.72 -8.35
C SER A 96 -12.05 7.20 -9.80
N ALA A 97 -11.68 6.30 -10.71
CA ALA A 97 -11.78 6.56 -12.15
C ALA A 97 -13.23 6.45 -12.62
N TYR A 98 -13.55 7.13 -13.73
CA TYR A 98 -14.77 6.87 -14.47
C TYR A 98 -14.71 5.52 -15.20
N GLU A 99 -15.85 5.06 -15.70
CA GLU A 99 -15.91 3.83 -16.49
C GLU A 99 -15.01 3.93 -17.73
N GLY A 100 -14.14 2.92 -17.93
CA GLY A 100 -13.17 2.89 -19.02
C GLY A 100 -11.89 3.69 -18.79
N GLU A 101 -11.78 4.43 -17.69
CA GLU A 101 -10.61 5.23 -17.33
C GLU A 101 -9.76 4.57 -16.23
N SER A 102 -8.67 5.24 -15.85
CA SER A 102 -7.83 4.86 -14.71
C SER A 102 -7.29 6.09 -13.99
N VAL A 103 -7.13 6.00 -12.68
CA VAL A 103 -6.40 6.98 -11.87
C VAL A 103 -5.02 6.46 -11.55
N THR A 104 -4.02 7.34 -11.61
CA THR A 104 -2.61 7.03 -11.33
C THR A 104 -2.04 7.91 -10.22
N GLU A 105 -2.81 8.90 -9.77
CA GLU A 105 -2.45 9.81 -8.69
C GLU A 105 -3.67 10.11 -7.82
N ALA A 106 -3.41 10.39 -6.54
CA ALA A 106 -4.41 10.92 -5.62
C ALA A 106 -3.76 11.77 -4.54
N VAL A 107 -4.47 12.82 -4.15
CA VAL A 107 -4.09 13.71 -3.04
C VAL A 107 -5.20 13.71 -2.01
N PHE A 108 -4.84 13.49 -0.75
CA PHE A 108 -5.77 13.44 0.37
C PHE A 108 -5.40 14.48 1.41
N GLU A 109 -6.34 15.34 1.78
CA GLU A 109 -6.17 16.25 2.91
C GLU A 109 -6.08 15.43 4.21
N LEU A 110 -5.03 15.67 5.00
CA LEU A 110 -4.94 15.07 6.35
C LEU A 110 -5.92 15.76 7.32
N GLY A 111 -6.34 16.99 7.04
CA GLY A 111 -7.28 17.75 7.89
C GLY A 111 -6.80 17.83 9.35
N ASP A 112 -7.73 17.69 10.30
CA ASP A 112 -7.46 17.69 11.74
C ASP A 112 -7.00 16.32 12.28
N LEU A 113 -6.44 15.43 11.44
CA LEU A 113 -5.87 14.17 11.93
C LEU A 113 -4.86 14.48 13.05
N ASN A 114 -5.19 14.06 14.26
CA ASN A 114 -4.45 14.45 15.46
C ASN A 114 -3.07 13.75 15.50
N TYR A 115 -2.17 14.27 16.33
CA TYR A 115 -0.94 13.55 16.69
C TYR A 115 -1.31 12.21 17.37
N GLU A 116 -0.65 11.11 17.01
CA GLU A 116 -1.01 9.69 17.32
C GLU A 116 -2.01 9.02 16.35
N GLU A 117 -2.39 9.69 15.26
CA GLU A 117 -3.24 9.09 14.23
C GLU A 117 -2.43 8.43 13.10
N TYR A 118 -3.05 7.44 12.46
CA TYR A 118 -2.47 6.73 11.32
C TYR A 118 -3.38 6.86 10.10
N PHE A 119 -2.77 6.83 8.93
CA PHE A 119 -3.44 6.59 7.67
C PHE A 119 -2.87 5.34 7.02
N ARG A 120 -3.60 4.78 6.05
CA ARG A 120 -3.13 3.70 5.20
C ARG A 120 -3.81 3.83 3.85
N PHE A 121 -3.36 3.08 2.86
CA PHE A 121 -3.92 3.13 1.52
C PHE A 121 -4.22 1.74 1.00
N GLU A 122 -5.27 1.68 0.18
CA GLU A 122 -5.58 0.56 -0.69
C GLU A 122 -5.69 1.07 -2.13
N VAL A 123 -4.98 0.42 -3.06
CA VAL A 123 -5.06 0.69 -4.50
C VAL A 123 -5.70 -0.54 -5.15
N LEU A 124 -6.80 -0.34 -5.89
CA LEU A 124 -7.52 -1.40 -6.58
C LEU A 124 -7.41 -1.20 -8.09
N ASP A 125 -6.99 -2.23 -8.82
CA ASP A 125 -6.99 -2.20 -10.29
C ASP A 125 -8.31 -2.67 -10.90
N SER A 126 -8.37 -2.64 -12.24
CA SER A 126 -9.53 -3.07 -13.03
C SER A 126 -9.84 -4.57 -12.94
N ARG A 127 -8.93 -5.38 -12.41
CA ARG A 127 -9.09 -6.83 -12.21
C ARG A 127 -9.48 -7.17 -10.77
N GLY A 128 -9.71 -6.17 -9.91
CA GLY A 128 -10.03 -6.36 -8.51
C GLY A 128 -8.82 -6.75 -7.64
N ARG A 129 -7.59 -6.69 -8.19
CA ARG A 129 -6.36 -6.94 -7.45
C ARG A 129 -6.03 -5.71 -6.62
N ARG A 130 -5.37 -5.92 -5.48
CA ARG A 130 -5.19 -4.88 -4.46
C ARG A 130 -3.73 -4.73 -4.05
N ALA A 131 -3.29 -3.48 -3.90
CA ALA A 131 -2.14 -3.15 -3.06
C ALA A 131 -2.61 -2.50 -1.75
N ALA A 132 -1.97 -2.82 -0.64
CA ALA A 132 -2.32 -2.31 0.68
C ALA A 132 -1.08 -1.95 1.49
N THR A 133 -1.05 -0.73 2.03
CA THR A 133 0.02 -0.27 2.90
C THR A 133 -0.26 -0.59 4.36
N ARG A 134 0.80 -0.63 5.17
CA ARG A 134 0.67 -0.64 6.64
C ARG A 134 0.04 0.67 7.13
N ALA A 135 -0.37 0.68 8.40
CA ALA A 135 -0.68 1.92 9.09
C ALA A 135 0.58 2.80 9.20
N ILE A 136 0.54 3.97 8.59
CA ILE A 136 1.60 5.00 8.61
C ILE A 136 1.23 6.04 9.66
N LEU A 137 2.13 6.28 10.61
CA LEU A 137 1.94 7.24 11.69
C LEU A 137 2.45 8.62 11.28
N LEU A 138 1.66 9.65 11.57
CA LEU A 138 2.11 11.03 11.45
C LEU A 138 3.08 11.33 12.62
N ARG A 139 4.35 11.63 12.34
CA ARG A 139 5.29 12.15 13.36
C ARG A 139 5.59 13.62 13.13
N ARG A 140 5.91 14.31 14.22
CA ARG A 140 6.08 15.78 14.34
C ARG A 140 7.08 16.45 13.38
N ASN A 141 7.94 15.70 12.69
CA ASN A 141 9.03 16.23 11.86
C ASN A 141 8.90 15.81 10.39
N GLY A 142 7.79 16.13 9.72
CA GLY A 142 7.65 16.02 8.26
C GLY A 142 8.08 14.66 7.71
N LEU A 143 7.21 13.65 7.85
CA LEU A 143 7.53 12.32 7.36
C LEU A 143 7.49 12.30 5.82
N ILE A 144 8.67 12.37 5.21
CA ILE A 144 8.87 11.89 3.85
C ILE A 144 9.06 10.37 3.96
N LEU A 145 7.95 9.63 3.92
CA LEU A 145 8.04 8.26 3.46
C LEU A 145 8.18 8.36 1.93
N TYR A 146 9.20 7.74 1.38
CA TYR A 146 9.06 7.18 0.05
C TYR A 146 8.80 5.71 0.33
N LEU A 147 7.67 5.14 -0.08
CA LEU A 147 7.65 3.68 -0.31
C LEU A 147 8.52 3.36 -1.51
#